data_AF-A0A2P2FJ43-F1
#
_entry.id   AF-A0A2P2FJ43-F1
#
_cell.length_a   1.000
_cell.length_b   1.000
_cell.length_c   1.000
_cell.angle_alpha   90.00
_cell.angle_beta   90.00
_cell.angle_gamma   90.00
#
_symmetry.space_group_name_H-M   'P 1'
#
loop_
_entity.id
_entity.type
_entity.pdbx_description
1 polymer ?
#
loop_
_entity_poly.entity_id
_entity_poly.type
_entity_poly.pdbx_seq_one_letter_code
_entity_poly.pdbx_strand_id
1 'polypeptide(L)'
;MSGYEVQIGQLRNAAKAAGSAADQARVVEPGNGVEAIATALPGGEAAKNAPALASTFTERAKGWAGEIDGWSDSITKAANTYSENENSAKEAFGG
;
A
#
# COMPACT_ATOMS: atom_id res chain seq x y z
N MET A 1 -6.07 -25.43 17.33
CA MET A 1 -5.60 -24.67 16.14
C MET A 1 -4.28 -25.25 15.73
N SER A 2 -4.14 -25.66 14.47
CA SER A 2 -2.85 -26.12 13.94
C SER A 2 -1.90 -24.92 13.79
N GLY A 3 -0.58 -25.17 13.74
CA GLY A 3 0.41 -24.09 13.51
C GLY A 3 0.16 -23.32 12.21
N TYR A 4 -0.47 -23.95 11.21
CA TYR A 4 -0.81 -23.34 9.92
C TYR A 4 -1.96 -22.33 10.02
N GLU A 5 -2.99 -22.59 10.84
CA GLU A 5 -4.07 -21.61 11.07
C GLU A 5 -3.54 -20.32 11.70
N VAL A 6 -2.55 -20.42 12.59
CA VAL A 6 -1.88 -19.26 13.21
C VAL A 6 -1.11 -18.46 12.16
N GLN A 7 -0.37 -19.13 11.27
CA GLN A 7 0.39 -18.49 10.19
C GLN A 7 -0.53 -17.80 9.17
N ILE A 8 -1.65 -18.43 8.79
CA ILE A 8 -2.67 -17.83 7.92
C ILE A 8 -3.26 -16.57 8.58
N GLY A 9 -3.53 -16.63 9.89
CA GLY A 9 -3.98 -15.47 10.66
C GLY A 9 -2.97 -14.31 10.65
N GLN A 10 -1.68 -14.62 10.80
CA GLN A 10 -0.61 -13.61 10.73
C GLN A 10 -0.51 -12.97 9.34
N LEU A 11 -0.63 -13.76 8.26
CA LEU A 11 -0.66 -13.24 6.89
C LEU A 11 -1.85 -12.29 6.68
N ARG A 12 -3.05 -12.67 7.12
CA ARG A 12 -4.24 -11.81 7.01
C ARG A 12 -4.08 -10.50 7.77
N ASN A 13 -3.49 -10.53 8.96
CA ASN A 13 -3.21 -9.32 9.73
C ASN A 13 -2.18 -8.42 9.03
N ALA A 14 -1.12 -9.00 8.46
CA ALA A 14 -0.12 -8.27 7.70
C ALA A 14 -0.73 -7.61 6.45
N ALA A 15 -1.55 -8.33 5.70
CA ALA A 15 -2.28 -7.77 4.56
C ALA A 15 -3.17 -6.59 4.97
N LYS A 16 -3.95 -6.74 6.04
CA LYS A 16 -4.81 -5.66 6.55
C LYS A 16 -4.00 -4.43 6.96
N ALA A 17 -2.88 -4.61 7.65
CA ALA A 17 -2.00 -3.52 8.04
C ALA A 17 -1.41 -2.80 6.80
N ALA A 18 -0.98 -3.57 5.79
CA ALA A 18 -0.52 -3.01 4.52
C ALA A 18 -1.62 -2.21 3.82
N GLY A 19 -2.82 -2.78 3.62
CA GLY A 19 -3.94 -2.05 3.01
C GLY A 19 -4.28 -0.75 3.76
N SER A 20 -4.29 -0.77 5.09
CA SER A 20 -4.48 0.45 5.89
C SER A 20 -3.38 1.49 5.67
N ALA A 21 -2.12 1.08 5.53
CA ALA A 21 -1.01 1.99 5.24
C ALA A 21 -1.10 2.57 3.83
N ALA A 22 -1.52 1.76 2.83
CA ALA A 22 -1.78 2.22 1.49
C ALA A 22 -2.89 3.29 1.46
N ASP A 23 -4.00 3.06 2.16
CA ASP A 23 -5.11 4.02 2.24
C ASP A 23 -4.69 5.34 2.90
N GLN A 24 -3.91 5.26 3.98
CA GLN A 24 -3.34 6.45 4.61
C GLN A 24 -2.36 7.18 3.68
N ALA A 25 -1.54 6.46 2.92
CA ALA A 25 -0.61 7.06 1.97
C ALA A 25 -1.31 7.74 0.78
N ARG A 26 -2.44 7.18 0.30
CA ARG A 26 -3.22 7.73 -0.83
C ARG A 26 -3.74 9.13 -0.59
N VAL A 27 -4.08 9.45 0.66
CA VAL A 27 -4.68 10.75 1.02
C VAL A 27 -3.63 11.80 1.37
N VAL A 28 -2.35 11.44 1.41
CA VAL A 28 -1.27 12.40 1.58
C VAL A 28 -1.05 13.13 0.25
N GLU A 29 -1.21 14.45 0.28
CA GLU A 29 -0.93 15.34 -0.86
C GLU A 29 0.33 16.17 -0.58
N PRO A 30 1.53 15.59 -0.68
CA PRO A 30 2.77 16.28 -0.33
C PRO A 30 3.13 17.42 -1.30
N GLY A 31 2.52 17.46 -2.49
CA GLY A 31 2.60 18.60 -3.39
C GLY A 31 1.74 19.79 -2.97
N ASN A 32 0.78 19.60 -2.05
CA ASN A 32 -0.08 20.66 -1.56
C ASN A 32 0.76 21.72 -0.81
N GLY A 33 0.48 23.00 -1.06
CA GLY A 33 1.24 24.12 -0.54
C GLY A 33 2.57 24.40 -1.23
N VAL A 34 3.17 23.43 -1.94
CA VAL A 34 4.37 23.66 -2.77
C VAL A 34 4.03 24.59 -3.94
N GLU A 35 2.84 24.45 -4.52
CA GLU A 35 2.35 25.35 -5.57
C GLU A 35 2.24 26.81 -5.12
N ALA A 36 1.97 27.05 -3.83
CA ALA A 36 1.89 28.41 -3.27
C ALA A 36 3.23 29.15 -3.33
N ILE A 37 4.36 28.44 -3.43
CA ILE A 37 5.69 29.01 -3.64
C ILE A 37 5.75 29.77 -4.97
N ALA A 38 5.09 29.25 -6.01
CA ALA A 38 5.03 29.91 -7.31
C ALA A 38 4.33 31.27 -7.25
N THR A 39 3.29 31.38 -6.41
CA THR A 39 2.56 32.62 -6.18
C THR A 39 3.30 33.59 -5.25
N ALA A 40 4.03 33.07 -4.25
CA ALA A 40 4.74 33.88 -3.27
C ALA A 40 6.04 34.52 -3.80
N LEU A 41 6.72 33.86 -4.76
CA LEU A 41 8.01 34.29 -5.30
C LEU A 41 8.00 34.40 -6.84
N PRO A 42 7.09 35.20 -7.44
CA PRO A 42 6.92 35.26 -8.88
C PRO A 42 8.23 35.70 -9.57
N GLY A 43 8.62 34.96 -10.61
CA GLY A 43 9.85 35.21 -11.37
C GLY A 43 11.12 34.62 -10.77
N GLY A 44 11.07 34.08 -9.55
CA GLY A 44 12.20 33.39 -8.92
C GLY A 44 12.40 31.96 -9.46
N GLU A 45 13.62 31.43 -9.35
CA GLU A 45 13.93 30.03 -9.70
C GLU A 45 13.10 29.02 -8.87
N ALA A 46 12.79 29.36 -7.61
CA ALA A 46 11.90 28.55 -6.78
C ALA A 46 10.49 28.42 -7.38
N ALA A 47 9.92 29.52 -7.90
CA ALA A 47 8.61 29.51 -8.54
C ALA A 47 8.59 28.68 -9.83
N LYS A 48 9.70 28.66 -10.59
CA LYS A 48 9.83 27.84 -11.80
C LYS A 48 9.82 26.34 -11.50
N ASN A 49 10.44 25.93 -10.40
CA ASN A 49 10.63 24.51 -10.07
C ASN A 49 9.53 23.94 -9.16
N ALA A 50 8.77 24.79 -8.47
CA ALA A 50 7.73 24.38 -7.53
C ALA A 50 6.67 23.43 -8.14
N PRO A 51 6.14 23.65 -9.36
CA PRO A 51 5.17 22.72 -9.95
C PRO A 51 5.75 21.33 -10.21
N ALA A 52 6.99 21.24 -10.70
CA ALA A 52 7.65 19.97 -10.96
C ALA A 52 7.89 19.19 -9.66
N LEU A 53 8.28 19.89 -8.59
CA LEU A 53 8.44 19.32 -7.26
C LEU A 53 7.12 18.80 -6.70
N ALA A 54 6.04 19.59 -6.82
CA ALA A 54 4.70 19.20 -6.37
C ALA A 54 4.20 17.94 -7.07
N SER A 55 4.36 17.85 -8.41
CA SER A 55 4.00 16.66 -9.19
C SER A 55 4.82 15.45 -8.76
N THR A 56 6.15 15.61 -8.65
CA THR A 56 7.07 14.53 -8.29
C THR A 56 6.72 13.92 -6.93
N PHE A 57 6.45 14.76 -5.92
CA PHE A 57 6.08 14.26 -4.60
C PHE A 57 4.70 13.58 -4.60
N THR A 58 3.73 14.15 -5.33
CA THR A 58 2.39 13.57 -5.44
C THR A 58 2.42 12.20 -6.13
N GLU A 59 3.16 12.09 -7.24
CA GLU A 59 3.36 10.83 -7.96
C GLU A 59 4.08 9.80 -7.09
N ARG A 60 5.11 10.21 -6.35
CA ARG A 60 5.85 9.31 -5.46
C ARG A 60 4.97 8.78 -4.32
N ALA A 61 4.12 9.62 -3.73
CA ALA A 61 3.17 9.19 -2.71
C ALA A 61 2.15 8.17 -3.26
N LYS A 62 1.60 8.44 -4.45
CA LYS A 62 0.67 7.52 -5.14
C LYS A 62 1.33 6.19 -5.49
N GLY A 63 2.57 6.23 -6.00
CA GLY A 63 3.34 5.03 -6.34
C GLY A 63 3.59 4.16 -5.12
N TRP A 64 4.07 4.75 -4.02
CA TRP A 64 4.30 4.05 -2.77
C TRP A 64 3.02 3.42 -2.20
N ALA A 65 1.90 4.16 -2.24
CA ALA A 65 0.61 3.61 -1.83
C ALA A 65 0.18 2.41 -2.69
N GLY A 66 0.38 2.48 -4.01
CA GLY A 66 0.09 1.38 -4.93
C GLY A 66 0.97 0.14 -4.70
N GLU A 67 2.25 0.32 -4.37
CA GLU A 67 3.16 -0.78 -4.03
C GLU A 67 2.71 -1.52 -2.76
N ILE A 68 2.34 -0.77 -1.71
CA ILE A 68 1.84 -1.36 -0.45
C ILE A 68 0.53 -2.09 -0.68
N ASP A 69 -0.37 -1.54 -1.48
CA ASP A 69 -1.65 -2.16 -1.83
C ASP A 69 -1.45 -3.48 -2.59
N GLY A 70 -0.54 -3.48 -3.58
CA GLY A 70 -0.17 -4.70 -4.31
C GLY A 70 0.47 -5.77 -3.41
N TRP A 71 1.21 -5.36 -2.37
CA TRP A 71 1.73 -6.28 -1.36
C TRP A 71 0.62 -6.86 -0.48
N SER A 72 -0.34 -6.03 -0.03
CA SER A 72 -1.55 -6.47 0.69
C SER A 72 -2.33 -7.54 -0.09
N ASP A 73 -2.57 -7.28 -1.38
CA ASP A 73 -3.26 -8.20 -2.28
C ASP A 73 -2.51 -9.53 -2.43
N SER A 74 -1.18 -9.46 -2.59
CA SER A 74 -0.34 -10.65 -2.76
C SER A 74 -0.35 -11.54 -1.51
N ILE A 75 -0.27 -10.93 -0.32
CA ILE A 75 -0.36 -11.67 0.95
C ILE A 75 -1.76 -12.27 1.12
N THR A 76 -2.82 -11.52 0.78
CA THR A 76 -4.20 -12.00 0.87
C THR A 76 -4.42 -13.23 -0.02
N LYS A 77 -3.93 -13.17 -1.27
CA LYS A 77 -3.98 -14.30 -2.20
C LYS A 77 -3.22 -15.51 -1.64
N ALA A 78 -2.00 -15.31 -1.13
CA ALA A 78 -1.24 -16.39 -0.51
C ALA A 78 -1.99 -17.03 0.66
N ALA A 79 -2.56 -16.23 1.56
CA ALA A 79 -3.33 -16.73 2.71
C ALA A 79 -4.56 -17.54 2.28
N ASN A 80 -5.25 -17.13 1.21
CA ASN A 80 -6.39 -17.85 0.65
C ASN A 80 -5.96 -19.19 0.05
N THR A 81 -4.92 -19.21 -0.79
CA THR A 81 -4.37 -20.45 -1.36
C THR A 81 -3.92 -21.43 -0.27
N TYR A 82 -3.26 -20.95 0.79
CA TYR A 82 -2.90 -21.80 1.93
C TYR A 82 -4.13 -22.39 2.63
N SER A 83 -5.19 -21.59 2.81
CA SER A 83 -6.43 -22.05 3.43
C SER A 83 -7.15 -23.10 2.58
N GLU A 84 -7.20 -22.90 1.26
CA GLU A 84 -7.83 -23.82 0.30
C GLU A 84 -7.09 -25.16 0.22
N ASN A 85 -5.76 -25.11 0.21
CA ASN A 85 -4.92 -26.32 0.20
C ASN A 85 -5.09 -27.13 1.50
N GLU A 86 -5.17 -26.46 2.65
CA GLU A 86 -5.40 -27.13 3.94
C GLU A 86 -6.78 -27.79 3.99
N ASN A 87 -7.83 -27.11 3.51
CA ASN A 87 -9.17 -27.68 3.44
C ASN A 87 -9.19 -28.91 2.51
N SER A 88 -8.57 -28.80 1.34
CA SER A 88 -8.44 -29.92 0.39
C SER A 88 -7.68 -31.11 0.99
N ALA A 89 -6.61 -30.85 1.76
CA ALA A 89 -5.84 -31.88 2.42
C ALA A 89 -6.64 -32.57 3.55
N LYS A 90 -7.39 -31.79 4.34
CA LYS A 90 -8.30 -32.34 5.36
C LYS A 90 -9.40 -33.21 4.73
N GLU A 91 -9.96 -32.79 3.60
CA GLU A 91 -10.96 -33.58 2.86
C GLU A 91 -10.37 -34.86 2.27
N ALA A 92 -9.14 -34.81 1.74
CA ALA A 92 -8.50 -35.95 1.09
C ALA A 92 -7.93 -37.00 2.06
N PHE A 93 -7.46 -36.57 3.23
CA PHE A 93 -6.69 -37.42 4.16
C PHE A 93 -7.25 -37.48 5.59
N GLY A 94 -8.27 -36.69 5.92
CA GLY A 94 -8.86 -36.61 7.26
C GLY A 94 -10.12 -37.46 7.47
N GLY A 95 -10.41 -38.39 6.55
CA GLY A 95 -11.45 -39.41 6.70
C GLY A 95 -11.02 -40.56 7.61
#